data_AF-A0A072NIN6-F1
#
_entry.id   AF-A0A072NIN6-F1
#
_cell.length_a   1.000
_cell.length_b   1.000
_cell.length_c   1.000
_cell.angle_alpha   90.00
_cell.angle_beta   90.00
_cell.angle_gamma   90.00
#
_symmetry.space_group_name_H-M   'P 1'
#
loop_
_entity.id
_entity.type
_entity.pdbx_description
1 polymer ?
#
loop_
_entity_poly.entity_id
_entity_poly.type
_entity_poly.pdbx_seq_one_letter_code
_entity_poly.pdbx_strand_id
1 'polypeptide(L)'
;MGNDKWNGGSLLLADMALNKDNPYQTVYTPSRFYADPSLQKFFKENIDVAKHLIKGKLEVSNKYAEELANDEGGIVMVNGARKGAYRDTEGKLHIVDTTCTHVGCEVNWNDSERTWDCPCHGSRFSYTGEVIEGPAEKPLQKGDHTMLENLTSENSGY
;
A
#
# COMPACT_ATOMS: atom_id res chain seq x y z
N MET A 1 43.30 -17.09 -1.88
CA MET A 1 42.49 -16.67 -3.05
C MET A 1 41.39 -17.71 -3.20
N GLY A 2 40.09 -17.42 -3.19
CA GLY A 2 39.29 -16.22 -2.88
C GLY A 2 38.17 -16.65 -1.92
N ASN A 3 36.91 -16.26 -2.03
CA ASN A 3 36.27 -14.93 -1.93
C ASN A 3 34.80 -15.24 -1.56
N ASP A 4 34.50 -15.62 -0.31
CA ASP A 4 33.16 -16.11 0.06
C ASP A 4 32.70 -15.70 1.47
N LYS A 5 33.27 -14.60 2.00
CA LYS A 5 32.93 -14.08 3.34
C LYS A 5 31.68 -13.19 3.41
N TRP A 6 30.98 -12.94 2.30
CA TRP A 6 29.88 -11.95 2.24
C TRP A 6 28.47 -12.55 2.22
N ASN A 7 28.33 -13.89 2.25
CA ASN A 7 27.07 -14.57 1.92
C ASN A 7 26.39 -15.25 3.12
N GLY A 8 27.02 -15.22 4.30
CA GLY A 8 26.63 -16.06 5.44
C GLY A 8 25.23 -15.79 5.99
N GLY A 9 24.81 -14.52 6.06
CA GLY A 9 23.49 -14.15 6.60
C GLY A 9 22.32 -14.53 5.69
N SER A 10 22.48 -14.36 4.37
CA SER A 10 21.44 -14.67 3.38
C SER A 10 21.24 -16.17 3.21
N LEU A 11 22.34 -16.94 3.22
CA LEU A 11 22.31 -18.41 3.15
C LEU A 11 21.71 -19.01 4.41
N LEU A 12 21.98 -18.43 5.58
CA LEU A 12 21.37 -18.85 6.84
C LEU A 12 19.84 -18.70 6.82
N LEU A 13 19.32 -17.56 6.37
CA LEU A 13 17.87 -17.34 6.27
C LEU A 13 17.21 -18.31 5.29
N ALA A 14 17.83 -18.57 4.15
CA ALA A 14 17.36 -19.54 3.18
C ALA A 14 17.36 -20.98 3.73
N ASP A 15 18.44 -21.39 4.41
CA ASP A 15 18.55 -22.71 5.01
C ASP A 15 17.57 -22.92 6.18
N MET A 16 17.31 -21.88 7.00
CA MET A 16 16.28 -21.91 8.03
C MET A 16 14.87 -22.05 7.43
N ALA A 17 14.56 -21.35 6.34
CA ALA A 17 13.28 -21.49 5.63
C ALA A 17 13.09 -22.88 5.02
N LEU A 18 14.19 -23.54 4.63
CA LEU A 18 14.22 -24.91 4.10
C LEU A 18 14.43 -25.98 5.18
N ASN A 19 14.43 -25.59 6.45
CA ASN A 19 14.65 -26.45 7.62
C ASN A 19 15.93 -27.32 7.51
N LYS A 20 16.99 -26.74 6.97
CA LYS A 20 18.32 -27.36 6.84
C LYS A 20 19.25 -26.88 7.96
N ASP A 21 20.01 -27.81 8.53
CA ASP A 21 21.02 -27.49 9.53
C ASP A 21 22.17 -26.69 8.90
N ASN A 22 22.55 -25.58 9.54
CA ASN A 22 23.59 -24.69 9.04
C ASN A 22 24.61 -24.34 10.15
N PRO A 23 25.93 -24.52 9.92
CA PRO A 23 26.97 -24.28 10.92
C PRO A 23 27.12 -22.82 11.35
N TYR A 24 26.54 -21.87 10.61
CA TYR A 24 26.48 -20.46 10.98
C TYR A 24 25.31 -20.13 11.91
N GLN A 25 24.34 -21.04 12.13
CA GLN A 25 23.21 -20.81 13.05
C GLN A 25 23.71 -20.39 14.42
N THR A 26 24.67 -21.09 15.02
CA THR A 26 25.15 -20.82 16.38
C THR A 26 25.87 -19.47 16.52
N VAL A 27 26.48 -18.97 15.45
CA VAL A 27 27.22 -17.69 15.45
C VAL A 27 26.28 -16.50 15.25
N TYR A 28 25.19 -16.70 14.51
CA TYR A 28 24.20 -15.66 14.20
C TYR A 28 22.91 -15.77 15.03
N THR A 29 22.76 -16.79 15.87
CA THR A 29 21.64 -16.93 16.81
C THR A 29 21.83 -15.90 17.93
N PRO A 30 20.96 -14.88 18.04
CA PRO A 30 21.11 -13.90 19.10
C PRO A 30 20.76 -14.54 20.45
N SER A 31 21.65 -14.45 21.43
CA SER A 31 21.42 -14.98 22.79
C SER A 31 20.25 -14.32 23.54
N ARG A 32 19.64 -13.27 22.96
CA ARG A 32 18.48 -12.54 23.50
C ARG A 32 17.12 -13.21 23.21
N PHE A 33 17.04 -14.16 22.27
CA PHE A 33 15.73 -14.63 21.78
C PHE A 33 14.96 -15.58 22.72
N TYR A 34 15.62 -16.20 23.70
CA TYR A 34 15.00 -17.30 24.45
C TYR A 34 14.01 -16.85 25.55
N ALA A 35 13.97 -15.57 25.92
CA ALA A 35 13.08 -15.08 26.98
C ALA A 35 12.89 -13.56 26.98
N ASP A 36 12.70 -12.92 25.81
CA ASP A 36 12.50 -11.47 25.76
C ASP A 36 11.00 -11.11 25.63
N PRO A 37 10.41 -10.40 26.63
CA PRO A 37 9.08 -9.78 26.53
C PRO A 37 8.90 -8.88 25.31
N SER A 38 10.00 -8.46 24.66
CA SER A 38 10.00 -7.72 23.41
C SER A 38 9.37 -8.50 22.25
N LEU A 39 9.31 -9.84 22.29
CA LEU A 39 8.62 -10.62 21.26
C LEU A 39 7.10 -10.38 21.32
N GLN A 40 6.51 -10.41 22.51
CA GLN A 40 5.10 -10.04 22.70
C GLN A 40 4.85 -8.58 22.35
N LYS A 41 5.81 -7.69 22.67
CA LYS A 41 5.73 -6.28 22.32
C LYS A 41 5.78 -6.09 20.80
N PHE A 42 6.67 -6.79 20.10
CA PHE A 42 6.78 -6.81 18.65
C PHE A 42 5.51 -7.34 17.99
N PHE A 43 4.93 -8.45 18.47
CA PHE A 43 3.64 -8.94 17.96
C PHE A 43 2.51 -7.93 18.20
N LYS A 44 2.46 -7.27 19.36
CA LYS A 44 1.47 -6.21 19.64
C LYS A 44 1.67 -4.97 18.75
N GLU A 45 2.91 -4.52 18.59
CA GLU A 45 3.24 -3.34 17.77
C GLU A 45 2.95 -3.61 16.28
N ASN A 46 3.27 -4.79 15.75
CA ASN A 46 2.95 -5.14 14.36
C ASN A 46 1.45 -5.36 14.12
N ILE A 47 0.70 -5.82 15.12
CA ILE A 47 -0.76 -5.91 15.03
C ILE A 47 -1.37 -4.53 14.80
N ASP A 48 -0.85 -3.50 15.46
CA ASP A 48 -1.37 -2.15 15.26
C ASP A 48 -1.05 -1.64 13.85
N VAL A 49 0.13 -1.93 13.29
CA VAL A 49 0.43 -1.66 11.87
C VAL A 49 -0.56 -2.37 10.94
N ALA A 50 -0.81 -3.67 11.15
CA ALA A 50 -1.77 -4.42 10.35
C ALA A 50 -3.20 -3.88 10.49
N LYS A 51 -3.62 -3.48 11.69
CA LYS A 51 -4.91 -2.81 11.91
C LYS A 51 -5.00 -1.49 11.16
N HIS A 52 -3.94 -0.68 11.14
CA HIS A 52 -3.94 0.58 10.41
C HIS A 52 -4.05 0.39 8.89
N LEU A 53 -3.39 -0.64 8.34
CA LEU A 53 -3.54 -1.04 6.94
C LEU A 53 -4.96 -1.52 6.60
N ILE A 54 -5.62 -2.23 7.52
CA ILE A 54 -6.99 -2.73 7.31
C ILE A 54 -8.05 -1.64 7.58
N LYS A 55 -7.80 -0.72 8.52
CA LYS A 55 -8.76 0.32 8.91
C LYS A 55 -9.10 1.25 7.75
N GLY A 56 -8.11 1.66 6.95
CA GLY A 56 -8.35 2.44 5.73
C GLY A 56 -9.16 1.68 4.66
N LYS A 57 -9.17 0.34 4.72
CA LYS A 57 -9.94 -0.53 3.82
C LYS A 57 -11.39 -0.77 4.30
N LEU A 58 -11.69 -0.47 5.57
CA LEU A 58 -13.01 -0.66 6.21
C LEU A 58 -13.80 0.63 6.41
N GLU A 59 -13.23 1.81 6.16
CA GLU A 59 -14.01 3.04 5.95
C GLU A 59 -14.77 2.91 4.61
N VAL A 60 -15.81 2.08 4.65
CA VAL A 60 -16.77 1.87 3.58
C VAL A 60 -17.69 3.09 3.60
N SER A 61 -17.33 4.11 2.84
CA SER A 61 -18.31 5.09 2.39
C SER A 61 -19.32 4.37 1.50
N ASN A 62 -20.57 4.28 1.95
CA ASN A 62 -21.68 3.78 1.12
C ASN A 62 -22.13 4.79 0.06
N LYS A 63 -21.29 5.77 -0.30
CA LYS A 63 -21.60 6.77 -1.31
C LYS A 63 -21.39 6.19 -2.70
N TYR A 64 -22.37 6.34 -3.57
CA TYR A 64 -22.23 6.11 -5.00
C TYR A 64 -21.71 7.38 -5.68
N ALA A 65 -21.11 7.22 -6.87
CA ALA A 65 -20.50 8.35 -7.58
C ALA A 65 -21.54 9.40 -8.04
N GLU A 66 -22.80 8.97 -8.20
CA GLU A 66 -23.95 9.80 -8.54
C GLU A 66 -24.36 10.73 -7.39
N GLU A 67 -23.99 10.41 -6.14
CA GLU A 67 -24.35 11.21 -4.96
C GLU A 67 -23.41 12.40 -4.74
N LEU A 68 -22.26 12.44 -5.41
CA LEU A 68 -21.33 13.57 -5.31
C LEU A 68 -21.93 14.83 -5.94
N ALA A 69 -21.96 15.93 -5.19
CA ALA A 69 -22.29 17.25 -5.73
C ALA A 69 -21.14 17.78 -6.62
N ASN A 70 -21.40 18.84 -7.38
CA ASN A 70 -20.33 19.52 -8.10
C ASN A 70 -19.29 20.05 -7.10
N ASP A 71 -18.02 19.91 -7.45
CA ASP A 71 -16.88 20.24 -6.59
C ASP A 71 -16.75 19.37 -5.32
N GLU A 72 -17.34 18.18 -5.32
CA GLU A 72 -17.20 17.19 -4.24
C GLU A 72 -16.39 15.99 -4.72
N GLY A 73 -15.50 15.49 -3.85
CA GLY A 73 -14.77 14.25 -4.08
C GLY A 73 -14.78 13.34 -2.86
N GLY A 74 -14.41 12.09 -3.08
CA GLY A 74 -14.35 11.11 -2.03
C GLY A 74 -14.31 9.67 -2.55
N ILE A 75 -14.23 8.76 -1.60
CA ILE A 75 -14.29 7.33 -1.87
C ILE A 75 -15.74 6.95 -2.18
N VAL A 76 -15.94 6.20 -3.27
CA VAL A 76 -17.24 5.75 -3.75
C VAL A 76 -17.21 4.29 -4.17
N MET A 77 -18.39 3.69 -4.32
CA MET A 77 -18.55 2.37 -4.91
C MET A 77 -18.97 2.48 -6.38
N VAL A 78 -18.19 1.88 -7.29
CA VAL A 78 -18.47 1.82 -8.73
C VAL A 78 -18.42 0.36 -9.16
N ASN A 79 -19.51 -0.18 -9.73
CA ASN A 79 -19.61 -1.57 -10.17
C ASN A 79 -19.18 -2.62 -9.11
N GLY A 80 -19.41 -2.32 -7.82
CA GLY A 80 -19.03 -3.19 -6.70
C GLY A 80 -17.56 -3.10 -6.27
N ALA A 81 -16.77 -2.21 -6.89
CA ALA A 81 -15.39 -1.91 -6.51
C ALA A 81 -15.29 -0.54 -5.80
N ARG A 82 -14.39 -0.45 -4.81
CA ARG A 82 -14.04 0.81 -4.15
C ARG A 82 -13.19 1.65 -5.10
N LYS A 83 -13.59 2.91 -5.31
CA LYS A 83 -12.94 3.86 -6.21
C LYS A 83 -12.84 5.24 -5.58
N GLY A 84 -11.95 6.05 -6.11
CA GLY A 84 -11.89 7.48 -5.84
C GLY A 84 -12.67 8.21 -6.93
N ALA A 85 -13.57 9.10 -6.55
CA ALA A 85 -14.26 9.94 -7.51
C ALA A 85 -14.23 11.40 -7.09
N TYR A 86 -14.18 12.27 -8.08
CA TYR A 86 -14.34 13.72 -7.93
C TYR A 86 -15.23 14.24 -9.04
N ARG A 87 -16.27 14.98 -8.69
CA ARG A 87 -17.12 15.68 -9.66
C ARG A 87 -16.64 17.13 -9.75
N ASP A 88 -16.18 17.54 -10.92
CA ASP A 88 -15.73 18.91 -11.10
C ASP A 88 -16.88 19.93 -11.09
N THR A 89 -16.52 21.21 -11.14
CA THR A 89 -17.46 22.32 -11.12
C THR A 89 -18.43 22.33 -12.30
N GLU A 90 -18.05 21.69 -13.42
CA GLU A 90 -18.88 21.54 -14.62
C GLU A 90 -19.77 20.28 -14.55
N GLY A 91 -19.66 19.50 -13.47
CA GLY A 91 -20.43 18.29 -13.24
C GLY A 91 -19.83 17.02 -13.85
N LYS A 92 -18.65 17.11 -14.48
CA LYS A 92 -17.97 15.95 -15.04
C LYS A 92 -17.30 15.14 -13.93
N LEU A 93 -17.53 13.84 -13.98
CA LEU A 93 -17.03 12.88 -13.00
C LEU A 93 -15.68 12.32 -13.43
N HIS A 94 -14.71 12.37 -12.52
CA HIS A 94 -13.36 11.80 -12.68
C HIS A 94 -13.23 10.64 -11.71
N ILE A 95 -12.94 9.45 -12.23
CA ILE A 95 -12.85 8.21 -11.44
C ILE A 95 -11.46 7.62 -11.57
N VAL A 96 -10.86 7.33 -10.43
CA VAL A 96 -9.54 6.71 -10.31
C VAL A 96 -9.58 5.53 -9.36
N ASP A 97 -8.61 4.64 -9.53
CA ASP A 97 -8.28 3.66 -8.51
C ASP A 97 -7.62 4.34 -7.31
N THR A 98 -7.93 3.87 -6.09
CA THR A 98 -7.39 4.45 -4.86
C THR A 98 -6.08 3.80 -4.42
N THR A 99 -5.58 2.82 -5.16
CA THR A 99 -4.32 2.17 -4.83
C THR A 99 -3.14 3.01 -5.35
N CYS A 100 -2.35 3.59 -4.44
CA CYS A 100 -1.15 4.37 -4.71
C CYS A 100 -0.06 3.52 -5.36
N THR A 101 0.28 3.84 -6.61
CA THR A 101 1.25 3.17 -7.51
C THR A 101 2.72 3.14 -7.05
N HIS A 102 3.01 3.48 -5.80
CA HIS A 102 4.34 3.30 -5.21
C HIS A 102 4.47 1.90 -4.58
N VAL A 103 3.62 1.58 -3.59
CA VAL A 103 3.70 0.33 -2.80
C VAL A 103 2.34 -0.24 -2.39
N GLY A 104 1.24 0.31 -2.91
CA GLY A 104 -0.07 -0.34 -2.79
C GLY A 104 -0.96 0.20 -1.69
N CYS A 105 -0.58 1.31 -1.07
CA CYS A 105 -1.39 1.94 -0.05
C CYS A 105 -2.63 2.62 -0.64
N GLU A 106 -3.72 2.66 0.11
CA GLU A 106 -4.90 3.43 -0.28
C GLU A 106 -4.62 4.94 -0.12
N VAL A 107 -4.95 5.72 -1.14
CA VAL A 107 -4.93 7.18 -1.12
C VAL A 107 -6.22 7.74 -0.52
N ASN A 108 -6.13 8.92 0.08
CA ASN A 108 -7.24 9.64 0.66
C ASN A 108 -7.56 10.89 -0.16
N TRP A 109 -8.84 11.26 -0.22
CA TRP A 109 -9.24 12.53 -0.83
C TRP A 109 -8.85 13.71 0.07
N ASN A 110 -8.29 14.75 -0.54
CA ASN A 110 -8.01 16.03 0.09
C ASN A 110 -8.86 17.13 -0.57
N ASP A 111 -9.92 17.54 0.12
CA ASP A 111 -10.85 18.57 -0.35
C ASP A 111 -10.20 19.94 -0.59
N SER A 112 -9.18 20.30 0.20
CA SER A 112 -8.58 21.64 0.13
C SER A 112 -7.79 21.85 -1.16
N GLU A 113 -7.17 20.79 -1.66
CA GLU A 113 -6.32 20.85 -2.85
C GLU A 113 -6.87 20.07 -4.04
N ARG A 114 -7.99 19.36 -3.87
CA ARG A 114 -8.60 18.45 -4.87
C ARG A 114 -7.60 17.42 -5.38
N THR A 115 -6.96 16.75 -4.42
CA THR A 115 -5.89 15.78 -4.66
C THR A 115 -6.17 14.45 -3.97
N TRP A 116 -5.49 13.42 -4.45
CA TRP A 116 -5.40 12.13 -3.78
C TRP A 116 -4.05 12.03 -3.08
N ASP A 117 -4.05 11.94 -1.76
CA ASP A 117 -2.85 11.95 -0.93
C ASP A 117 -2.62 10.56 -0.34
N CYS A 118 -1.43 9.98 -0.59
CA CYS A 118 -1.02 8.71 -0.03
C CYS A 118 -0.38 8.92 1.35
N PRO A 119 -0.99 8.41 2.44
CA PRO A 119 -0.48 8.63 3.80
C PRO A 119 0.79 7.82 4.11
N CYS A 120 1.17 6.84 3.28
CA CYS A 120 2.29 5.95 3.57
C CYS A 120 3.65 6.63 3.39
N HIS A 121 3.87 7.28 2.25
CA HIS A 121 5.16 7.89 1.89
C HIS A 121 5.00 9.28 1.24
N GLY A 122 3.79 9.85 1.26
CA GLY A 122 3.55 11.22 0.82
C GLY A 122 3.38 11.40 -0.68
N SER A 123 3.19 10.33 -1.48
CA SER A 123 2.85 10.50 -2.89
C SER A 123 1.52 11.22 -3.05
N ARG A 124 1.47 12.20 -3.95
CA ARG A 124 0.27 13.01 -4.20
C ARG A 124 -0.11 12.91 -5.66
N PHE A 125 -1.40 12.84 -5.92
CA PHE A 125 -1.95 12.74 -7.28
C PHE A 125 -3.03 13.79 -7.49
N SER A 126 -3.18 14.27 -8.73
CA SER A 126 -4.29 15.13 -9.13
C SER A 126 -5.61 14.38 -9.00
N TYR A 127 -6.74 15.10 -9.01
CA TYR A 127 -8.06 14.48 -9.05
C TYR A 127 -8.28 13.56 -10.27
N THR A 128 -7.52 13.74 -11.35
CA THR A 128 -7.50 12.88 -12.55
C THR A 128 -6.48 11.74 -12.49
N GLY A 129 -5.67 11.66 -11.41
CA GLY A 129 -4.75 10.56 -11.11
C GLY A 129 -3.31 10.77 -11.54
N GLU A 130 -2.96 11.90 -12.18
CA GLU A 130 -1.56 12.20 -12.52
C GLU A 130 -0.72 12.43 -11.26
N VAL A 131 0.54 12.00 -11.27
CA VAL A 131 1.48 12.25 -10.17
C VAL A 131 1.75 13.75 -10.06
N ILE A 132 1.57 14.29 -8.86
CA ILE A 132 1.99 15.65 -8.46
C ILE A 132 3.30 15.57 -7.69
N GLU A 133 3.38 14.64 -6.74
CA GLU A 133 4.53 14.48 -5.85
C GLU A 133 4.84 13.00 -5.62
N GLY A 134 6.14 12.67 -5.65
CA GLY A 134 6.65 11.30 -5.48
C GLY A 134 6.60 10.82 -4.03
N PRO A 135 7.01 9.58 -3.74
CA PRO A 135 7.87 8.71 -4.57
C PRO A 135 7.20 7.93 -5.72
N ALA A 136 5.87 7.93 -5.86
CA ALA A 136 5.22 7.28 -7.00
C ALA A 136 5.66 7.91 -8.34
N GLU A 137 6.00 7.08 -9.33
CA GLU A 137 6.39 7.56 -10.68
C GLU A 137 5.28 7.35 -11.73
N LYS A 138 4.27 6.55 -11.42
CA LYS A 138 3.15 6.20 -12.31
C LYS A 138 1.86 6.86 -11.83
N PRO A 139 0.96 7.29 -12.73
CA PRO A 139 -0.36 7.82 -12.34
C PRO A 139 -1.24 6.72 -11.74
N LEU A 140 -2.25 7.11 -10.96
CA LEU A 140 -3.34 6.21 -10.55
C LEU A 140 -4.06 5.66 -11.79
N GLN A 141 -4.47 4.39 -11.71
CA GLN A 141 -5.24 3.78 -12.79
C GLN A 141 -6.63 4.43 -12.90
N LYS A 142 -7.16 4.53 -14.12
CA LYS A 142 -8.43 5.23 -14.41
C LYS A 142 -9.50 4.24 -14.83
N GLY A 143 -10.77 4.56 -14.58
CA GLY A 143 -11.91 3.73 -15.02
C GLY A 143 -12.17 2.52 -14.13
N ASP A 144 -12.75 1.47 -14.72
CA ASP A 144 -13.34 0.31 -14.01
C ASP A 144 -12.32 -0.72 -13.52
N HIS A 145 -11.02 -0.44 -13.60
CA HIS A 145 -9.97 -1.40 -13.25
C HIS A 145 -10.14 -1.98 -11.85
N THR A 146 -10.21 -3.29 -11.71
CA THR A 146 -10.33 -3.88 -10.38
C THR A 146 -8.97 -3.94 -9.68
N MET A 147 -8.95 -3.97 -8.34
CA MET A 147 -7.72 -4.22 -7.57
C MET A 147 -6.98 -5.48 -8.07
N LEU A 148 -7.72 -6.50 -8.49
CA LEU A 148 -7.17 -7.73 -9.04
C LEU A 148 -6.45 -7.49 -10.37
N GLU A 149 -7.05 -6.72 -11.28
CA GLU A 149 -6.40 -6.28 -12.52
C GLU A 149 -5.16 -5.42 -12.25
N ASN A 150 -5.22 -4.58 -11.21
CA ASN A 150 -4.07 -3.79 -10.77
C ASN A 150 -2.93 -4.65 -10.24
N LEU A 151 -3.19 -5.86 -9.74
CA LEU A 151 -2.15 -6.78 -9.22
C LEU A 151 -1.61 -7.73 -10.31
N THR A 152 -2.39 -8.00 -11.35
CA THR A 152 -2.01 -8.94 -12.41
C THR A 152 -1.53 -8.27 -13.70
N SER A 153 -1.73 -6.97 -13.86
CA SER A 153 -1.26 -6.25 -15.05
C SER A 153 0.26 -6.08 -15.01
N GLU A 154 0.91 -6.20 -16.17
CA GLU A 154 2.34 -5.86 -16.34
C GLU A 154 2.62 -4.37 -16.09
N ASN A 155 1.56 -3.55 -16.04
CA ASN A 155 1.61 -2.13 -15.71
C ASN A 155 1.31 -1.84 -14.23
N SER A 156 1.10 -2.87 -13.40
CA SER A 156 0.97 -2.72 -11.95
C SER A 156 2.18 -1.95 -11.41
N GLY A 157 1.91 -0.91 -10.62
CA GLY A 157 2.94 -0.10 -9.98
C GLY A 157 3.53 -0.75 -8.72
N TYR A 158 3.41 -2.07 -8.58
CA TYR A 158 3.78 -2.85 -7.39
C TYR A 158 4.71 -3.99 -7.74
#